data_AF-A0A432QDU7-F1
#
_entry.id   AF-A0A432QDU7-F1
#
_cell.length_a   1.000
_cell.length_b   1.000
_cell.length_c   1.000
_cell.angle_alpha   90.00
_cell.angle_beta   90.00
_cell.angle_gamma   90.00
#
_symmetry.space_group_name_H-M   'P 1'
#
loop_
_entity.id
_entity.type
_entity.pdbx_description
1 polymer ?
#
loop_
_entity_poly.entity_id
_entity_poly.type
_entity_poly.pdbx_seq_one_letter_code
_entity_poly.pdbx_strand_id
1 'polypeptide(L)'
;NLTKKEALCLEVEELVQTPAMDLGKKIQAIQKQWKQIGPVPRRHDEKIWKRFRAGCDSYFNWLDAQRQKNLRMKTTLCELAEALIPAADGDPIAPGTIDTVIGMQKQWKTIGPVPREKSDELWQRFTGTCDLFFVDRKRQQEEQEKTRHANLNAKEEILRLAGEAMALPTDQEITDRLKELQQQWKAIGPAPREHEQILWDEFHGLCNAFFQKKREQYLEKNAVLEENLKKKEELCFQLERITGQRSAGAAAATGSALDLVEQFKIAREANFMLAGKTTSTQKKREEVRRIQQEWKKIGPTFREQEQRLWKRYRKAIDVIYADTPDHGRKTAPRKEDQAAAAKTSE
;
A
#
# COMPACT_ATOMS: atom_id res chain seq x y z
N ASN A 1 74.07 -47.08 -12.58
CA ASN A 1 72.67 -47.50 -12.32
C ASN A 1 72.25 -47.23 -10.89
N LEU A 2 73.01 -47.69 -9.88
CA LEU A 2 72.71 -47.48 -8.46
C LEU A 2 72.43 -46.00 -8.09
N THR A 3 73.41 -45.12 -8.33
CA THR A 3 73.30 -43.67 -8.05
C THR A 3 72.14 -42.98 -8.76
N LYS A 4 71.86 -43.37 -10.01
CA LYS A 4 70.71 -42.85 -10.77
C LYS A 4 69.37 -43.28 -10.15
N LYS A 5 69.26 -44.52 -9.66
CA LYS A 5 68.05 -44.99 -8.96
C LYS A 5 67.89 -44.35 -7.58
N GLU A 6 68.99 -44.09 -6.87
CA GLU A 6 68.97 -43.36 -5.60
C GLU A 6 68.49 -41.92 -5.76
N ALA A 7 68.91 -41.24 -6.83
CA ALA A 7 68.43 -39.90 -7.18
C ALA A 7 66.90 -39.87 -7.43
N LEU A 8 66.37 -40.86 -8.15
CA LEU A 8 64.91 -40.98 -8.36
C LEU A 8 64.15 -41.25 -7.06
N CYS A 9 64.72 -42.00 -6.12
CA CYS A 9 64.12 -42.19 -4.80
C CYS A 9 64.02 -40.87 -4.03
N LEU A 10 65.10 -40.08 -4.03
CA LEU A 10 65.12 -38.77 -3.35
C LEU A 10 64.09 -37.81 -3.97
N GLU A 11 64.01 -37.76 -5.31
CA GLU A 11 63.04 -36.93 -6.01
C GLU A 11 61.59 -37.30 -5.66
N VAL A 12 61.26 -38.59 -5.63
CA VAL A 12 59.92 -39.04 -5.21
C VAL A 12 59.65 -38.70 -3.74
N GLU A 13 60.63 -38.88 -2.86
CA GLU A 13 60.47 -38.57 -1.43
C GLU A 13 60.24 -37.06 -1.20
N GLU A 14 60.96 -36.20 -1.91
CA GLU A 14 60.78 -34.75 -1.85
C GLU A 14 59.39 -34.33 -2.35
N LEU A 15 58.94 -34.89 -3.48
CA LEU A 15 57.60 -34.65 -4.02
C LEU A 15 56.47 -35.12 -3.08
N VAL A 16 56.72 -36.19 -2.31
CA VAL A 16 55.75 -36.73 -1.33
C VAL A 16 55.67 -35.86 -0.07
N GLN A 17 56.71 -35.10 0.29
CA GLN A 17 56.69 -34.19 1.44
C GLN A 17 55.71 -33.02 1.26
N THR A 18 55.51 -32.55 0.03
CA THR A 18 54.54 -31.51 -0.33
C THR A 18 53.54 -32.04 -1.36
N PRO A 19 52.67 -32.97 -0.96
CA PRO A 19 51.84 -33.69 -1.92
C PRO A 19 50.80 -32.74 -2.52
N ALA A 20 50.79 -32.66 -3.85
CA ALA A 20 49.79 -31.94 -4.63
C ALA A 20 49.11 -32.87 -5.66
N MET A 21 47.85 -32.59 -5.98
CA MET A 21 47.02 -33.49 -6.79
C MET A 21 47.46 -33.61 -8.26
N ASP A 22 48.23 -32.64 -8.76
CA ASP A 22 48.74 -32.56 -10.13
C ASP A 22 50.06 -33.32 -10.34
N LEU A 23 50.74 -33.74 -9.26
CA LEU A 23 52.03 -34.44 -9.31
C LEU A 23 51.95 -35.85 -9.90
N GLY A 24 50.75 -36.43 -10.10
CA GLY A 24 50.58 -37.80 -10.55
C GLY A 24 51.27 -38.09 -11.90
N LYS A 25 51.26 -37.13 -12.83
CA LYS A 25 51.97 -37.26 -14.12
C LYS A 25 53.49 -37.26 -13.95
N LYS A 26 54.01 -36.46 -13.02
CA LYS A 26 55.45 -36.38 -12.72
C LYS A 26 55.93 -37.69 -12.11
N ILE A 27 55.21 -38.24 -11.14
CA ILE A 27 55.54 -39.54 -10.52
C ILE A 27 55.44 -40.69 -11.54
N GLN A 28 54.47 -40.68 -12.44
CA GLN A 28 54.41 -41.63 -13.56
C GLN A 28 55.61 -41.51 -14.52
N ALA A 29 56.08 -40.29 -14.78
CA ALA A 29 57.29 -40.07 -15.58
C ALA A 29 58.55 -40.61 -14.88
N ILE A 30 58.67 -40.40 -13.57
CA ILE A 30 59.75 -40.95 -12.75
C ILE A 30 59.70 -42.50 -12.75
N GLN A 31 58.51 -43.10 -12.64
CA GLN A 31 58.35 -44.56 -12.78
C GLN A 31 58.78 -45.08 -14.16
N LYS A 32 58.54 -44.31 -15.23
CA LYS A 32 59.02 -44.65 -16.58
C LYS A 32 60.55 -44.56 -16.67
N GLN A 33 61.15 -43.51 -16.11
CA GLN A 33 62.61 -43.35 -16.04
C GLN A 33 63.27 -44.46 -15.21
N TRP A 34 62.66 -44.85 -14.10
CA TRP A 34 63.11 -45.98 -13.28
C TRP A 34 63.21 -47.29 -14.08
N LYS A 35 62.20 -47.58 -14.92
CA LYS A 35 62.17 -48.76 -15.79
C LYS A 35 63.24 -48.72 -16.89
N GLN A 36 63.64 -47.52 -17.33
CA GLN A 36 64.71 -47.34 -18.33
C GLN A 36 66.11 -47.50 -17.72
N ILE A 37 66.27 -47.23 -16.41
CA ILE A 37 67.53 -47.47 -15.71
C ILE A 37 67.63 -48.97 -15.42
N GLY A 38 68.51 -49.66 -16.16
CA GLY A 38 68.73 -51.11 -16.07
C GLY A 38 69.10 -51.64 -14.67
N PRO A 39 69.41 -52.95 -14.55
CA PRO A 39 69.58 -53.62 -13.27
C PRO A 39 70.70 -53.01 -12.40
N VAL A 40 70.52 -53.12 -11.09
CA VAL A 40 71.44 -52.66 -10.04
C VAL A 40 72.08 -53.90 -9.39
N PRO A 41 73.28 -53.80 -8.78
CA PRO A 41 73.88 -54.95 -8.09
C PRO A 41 72.92 -55.60 -7.08
N ARG A 42 72.85 -56.94 -7.10
CA ARG A 42 71.90 -57.75 -6.32
C ARG A 42 71.84 -57.40 -4.83
N ARG A 43 72.96 -56.95 -4.25
CA ARG A 43 73.07 -56.53 -2.84
C ARG A 43 72.17 -55.33 -2.47
N HIS A 44 71.82 -54.47 -3.43
CA HIS A 44 71.09 -53.22 -3.18
C HIS A 44 69.72 -53.15 -3.85
N ASP A 45 69.43 -54.08 -4.77
CA ASP A 45 68.24 -54.05 -5.64
C ASP A 45 66.92 -54.05 -4.84
N GLU A 46 66.78 -54.96 -3.88
CA GLU A 46 65.58 -55.06 -3.04
C GLU A 46 65.35 -53.81 -2.17
N LYS A 47 66.42 -53.31 -1.53
CA LYS A 47 66.34 -52.15 -0.63
C LYS A 47 65.93 -50.88 -1.39
N ILE A 48 66.53 -50.66 -2.56
CA ILE A 48 66.29 -49.47 -3.38
C ILE A 48 64.92 -49.54 -4.05
N TRP A 49 64.51 -50.72 -4.52
CA TRP A 49 63.15 -50.94 -5.02
C TRP A 49 62.10 -50.69 -3.94
N LYS A 50 62.29 -51.21 -2.73
CA LYS A 50 61.37 -51.01 -1.60
C LYS A 50 61.22 -49.53 -1.24
N ARG A 51 62.34 -48.78 -1.22
CA ARG A 51 62.35 -47.33 -0.97
C ARG A 51 61.56 -46.55 -2.04
N PHE A 52 61.87 -46.81 -3.31
CA PHE A 52 61.19 -46.17 -4.44
C PHE A 52 59.68 -46.44 -4.45
N ARG A 53 59.32 -47.71 -4.25
CA ARG A 53 57.93 -48.15 -4.20
C ARG A 53 57.19 -47.53 -3.02
N ALA A 54 57.79 -47.47 -1.84
CA ALA A 54 57.16 -46.85 -0.67
C ALA A 54 56.81 -45.37 -0.91
N GLY A 55 57.69 -44.60 -1.56
CA GLY A 55 57.41 -43.21 -1.93
C GLY A 55 56.27 -43.09 -2.95
N CYS A 56 56.28 -43.92 -3.99
CA CYS A 56 55.20 -43.95 -4.98
C CYS A 56 53.85 -44.35 -4.36
N ASP A 57 53.83 -45.43 -3.58
CA ASP A 57 52.63 -45.97 -2.93
C ASP A 57 52.08 -44.94 -1.93
N SER A 58 52.95 -44.23 -1.19
CA SER A 58 52.55 -43.14 -0.28
C SER A 58 51.80 -42.03 -1.01
N TYR A 59 52.32 -41.54 -2.15
CA TYR A 59 51.64 -40.53 -2.95
C TYR A 59 50.29 -41.00 -3.48
N PHE A 60 50.23 -42.20 -4.08
CA PHE A 60 48.99 -42.69 -4.68
C PHE A 60 47.92 -43.02 -3.63
N ASN A 61 48.31 -43.51 -2.45
CA ASN A 61 47.41 -43.69 -1.31
C ASN A 61 46.87 -42.35 -0.81
N TRP A 62 47.71 -41.31 -0.72
CA TRP A 62 47.26 -39.95 -0.38
C TRP A 62 46.30 -39.39 -1.44
N LEU A 63 46.62 -39.55 -2.73
CA LEU A 63 45.80 -39.06 -3.83
C LEU A 63 44.43 -39.73 -3.86
N ASP A 64 44.38 -41.05 -3.62
CA ASP A 64 43.13 -41.79 -3.50
C ASP A 64 42.31 -41.32 -2.29
N ALA A 65 42.95 -41.11 -1.13
CA ALA A 65 42.29 -40.56 0.05
C ALA A 65 41.72 -39.15 -0.21
N GLN A 66 42.41 -38.29 -0.96
CA GLN A 66 41.88 -36.97 -1.36
C GLN A 66 40.68 -37.10 -2.31
N ARG A 67 40.74 -38.01 -3.28
CA ARG A 67 39.61 -38.28 -4.19
C ARG A 67 38.40 -38.83 -3.45
N GLN A 68 38.61 -39.72 -2.48
CA GLN A 68 37.55 -40.24 -1.60
C GLN A 68 36.96 -39.14 -0.71
N LYS A 69 37.78 -38.22 -0.18
CA LYS A 69 37.29 -37.04 0.55
C LYS A 69 36.44 -36.14 -0.35
N ASN A 70 36.92 -35.83 -1.56
CA ASN A 70 36.18 -35.04 -2.54
C ASN A 70 34.87 -35.73 -2.95
N LEU A 71 34.89 -37.06 -3.07
CA LEU A 71 33.71 -37.87 -3.38
C LEU A 71 32.64 -37.68 -2.30
N ARG A 72 33.01 -37.86 -1.03
CA ARG A 72 32.10 -37.64 0.10
C ARG A 72 31.52 -36.22 0.10
N MET A 73 32.36 -35.20 -0.09
CA MET A 73 31.91 -33.81 -0.13
C MET A 73 30.92 -33.55 -1.28
N LYS A 74 31.20 -34.06 -2.49
CA LYS A 74 30.29 -33.92 -3.64
C LYS A 74 29.00 -34.71 -3.46
N THR A 75 29.06 -35.90 -2.87
CA THR A 75 27.85 -36.68 -2.53
C THR A 75 26.97 -35.92 -1.54
N THR A 76 27.54 -35.36 -0.47
CA THR A 76 26.78 -34.53 0.48
C THR A 76 26.18 -33.30 -0.20
N LEU A 77 26.89 -32.66 -1.14
CA LEU A 77 26.31 -31.56 -1.93
C LEU A 77 25.11 -32.00 -2.77
N CYS A 78 25.16 -33.18 -3.38
CA CYS A 78 24.02 -33.72 -4.12
C CYS A 78 22.82 -33.97 -3.19
N GLU A 79 23.05 -34.59 -2.03
CA GLU A 79 22.00 -34.85 -1.04
C GLU A 79 21.36 -33.55 -0.51
N LEU A 80 22.19 -32.54 -0.23
CA LEU A 80 21.69 -31.22 0.18
C LEU A 80 20.90 -30.52 -0.93
N ALA A 81 21.36 -30.60 -2.19
CA ALA A 81 20.65 -30.03 -3.32
C ALA A 81 19.28 -30.71 -3.52
N GLU A 82 19.22 -32.04 -3.40
CA GLU A 82 17.97 -32.81 -3.52
C GLU A 82 17.01 -32.58 -2.36
N ALA A 83 17.51 -32.39 -1.14
CA ALA A 83 16.68 -32.06 0.00
C ALA A 83 16.11 -30.63 -0.08
N LEU A 84 16.90 -29.69 -0.62
CA LEU A 84 16.51 -28.29 -0.76
C LEU A 84 15.57 -28.05 -1.95
N ILE A 85 15.69 -28.87 -2.98
CA ILE A 85 14.90 -28.81 -4.20
C ILE A 85 13.96 -30.02 -4.17
N PRO A 86 12.91 -30.00 -3.32
CA PRO A 86 11.92 -31.05 -3.36
C PRO A 86 11.34 -31.11 -4.76
N ALA A 87 11.24 -32.33 -5.29
CA ALA A 87 10.65 -32.57 -6.59
C ALA A 87 9.17 -32.16 -6.55
N ALA A 88 8.87 -31.01 -7.13
CA ALA A 88 7.57 -30.71 -7.75
C ALA A 88 6.34 -30.54 -6.85
N ASP A 89 6.46 -30.21 -5.56
CA ASP A 89 5.32 -29.68 -4.83
C ASP A 89 5.33 -28.15 -4.97
N GLY A 90 4.26 -27.60 -5.55
CA GLY A 90 4.10 -26.21 -6.01
C GLY A 90 4.19 -25.12 -4.92
N ASP A 91 4.89 -25.39 -3.83
CA ASP A 91 5.16 -24.45 -2.77
C ASP A 91 6.05 -23.31 -3.27
N PRO A 92 5.80 -22.07 -2.80
CA PRO A 92 6.65 -20.94 -3.10
C PRO A 92 8.09 -21.21 -2.64
N ILE A 93 9.04 -21.12 -3.57
CA ILE A 93 10.47 -21.23 -3.26
C ILE A 93 10.82 -20.15 -2.23
N ALA A 94 11.36 -20.56 -1.08
CA ALA A 94 11.74 -19.66 -0.01
C ALA A 94 12.75 -18.59 -0.48
N PRO A 95 12.68 -17.35 0.05
CA PRO A 95 13.70 -16.34 -0.20
C PRO A 95 15.09 -16.85 0.21
N GLY A 96 16.10 -16.68 -0.64
CA GLY A 96 17.48 -17.12 -0.38
C GLY A 96 17.84 -18.54 -0.85
N THR A 97 16.87 -19.33 -1.33
CA THR A 97 17.15 -20.64 -1.94
C THR A 97 18.02 -20.51 -3.19
N ILE A 98 17.81 -19.45 -3.99
CA ILE A 98 18.62 -19.16 -5.19
C ILE A 98 20.10 -18.94 -4.82
N ASP A 99 20.36 -18.11 -3.80
CA ASP A 99 21.72 -17.84 -3.35
C ASP A 99 22.39 -19.09 -2.79
N THR A 100 21.60 -19.95 -2.15
CA THR A 100 22.05 -21.25 -1.65
C THR A 100 22.45 -22.18 -2.79
N VAL A 101 21.63 -22.32 -3.84
CA VAL A 101 21.94 -23.13 -5.04
C VAL A 101 23.17 -22.58 -5.76
N ILE A 102 23.28 -21.26 -5.93
CA ILE A 102 24.48 -20.62 -6.50
C ILE A 102 25.71 -20.88 -5.63
N GLY A 103 25.56 -20.83 -4.30
CA GLY A 103 26.61 -21.19 -3.34
C GLY A 103 27.06 -22.63 -3.49
N MET A 104 26.14 -23.58 -3.63
CA MET A 104 26.42 -24.99 -3.88
C MET A 104 27.19 -25.18 -5.19
N GLN A 105 26.79 -24.51 -6.27
CA GLN A 105 27.52 -24.56 -7.55
C GLN A 105 28.95 -24.01 -7.44
N LYS A 106 29.16 -22.97 -6.64
CA LYS A 106 30.51 -22.45 -6.33
C LYS A 106 31.32 -23.47 -5.54
N GLN A 107 30.74 -24.06 -4.49
CA GLN A 107 31.40 -25.09 -3.68
C GLN A 107 31.78 -26.31 -4.52
N TRP A 108 30.89 -26.75 -5.42
CA TRP A 108 31.16 -27.85 -6.36
C TRP A 108 32.42 -27.61 -7.21
N LYS A 109 32.59 -26.38 -7.73
CA LYS A 109 33.76 -25.98 -8.54
C LYS A 109 35.05 -25.94 -7.73
N THR A 110 34.96 -25.65 -6.43
CA THR A 110 36.12 -25.64 -5.51
C THR A 110 36.54 -27.05 -5.09
N ILE A 111 35.61 -28.01 -5.04
CA ILE A 111 35.93 -29.39 -4.71
C ILE A 111 36.66 -30.04 -5.89
N GLY A 112 37.83 -30.61 -5.58
CA GLY A 112 38.72 -31.25 -6.54
C GLY A 112 38.13 -32.48 -7.27
N PRO A 113 38.97 -33.17 -8.04
CA PRO A 113 38.56 -34.35 -8.80
C PRO A 113 38.16 -35.50 -7.86
N VAL A 114 37.22 -36.31 -8.33
CA VAL A 114 36.73 -37.53 -7.69
C VAL A 114 37.20 -38.76 -8.50
N PRO A 115 37.00 -40.00 -8.01
CA PRO A 115 37.25 -41.20 -8.80
C PRO A 115 36.46 -41.15 -10.12
N ARG A 116 37.10 -41.57 -11.21
CA ARG A 116 36.56 -41.39 -12.57
C ARG A 116 35.22 -42.09 -12.75
N GLU A 117 35.07 -43.24 -12.12
CA GLU A 117 33.89 -44.10 -12.15
C GLU A 117 32.64 -43.41 -11.58
N LYS A 118 32.82 -42.44 -10.68
CA LYS A 118 31.73 -41.72 -10.00
C LYS A 118 31.58 -40.27 -10.44
N SER A 119 32.51 -39.76 -11.25
CA SER A 119 32.54 -38.36 -11.68
C SER A 119 31.30 -38.00 -12.49
N ASP A 120 30.97 -38.82 -13.50
CA ASP A 120 29.88 -38.52 -14.43
C ASP A 120 28.51 -38.68 -13.75
N GLU A 121 28.34 -39.74 -12.95
CA GLU A 121 27.13 -40.00 -12.16
C GLU A 121 26.83 -38.83 -11.21
N LEU A 122 27.82 -38.39 -10.43
CA LEU A 122 27.64 -37.27 -9.51
C LEU A 122 27.40 -35.95 -10.24
N TRP A 123 28.09 -35.72 -11.36
CA TRP A 123 27.88 -34.52 -12.16
C TRP A 123 26.45 -34.46 -12.70
N GLN A 124 25.94 -35.54 -13.29
CA GLN A 124 24.57 -35.61 -13.80
C GLN A 124 23.55 -35.44 -12.68
N ARG A 125 23.76 -36.08 -11.53
CA ARG A 125 22.90 -35.95 -10.35
C ARG A 125 22.84 -34.50 -9.85
N PHE A 126 23.99 -33.83 -9.72
CA PHE A 126 24.03 -32.44 -9.24
C PHE A 126 23.46 -31.43 -10.24
N THR A 127 23.88 -31.53 -11.51
CA THR A 127 23.44 -30.60 -12.56
C THR A 127 21.97 -30.78 -12.89
N GLY A 128 21.48 -32.02 -13.00
CA GLY A 128 20.07 -32.30 -13.23
C GLY A 128 19.17 -31.66 -12.18
N THR A 129 19.50 -31.81 -10.89
CA THR A 129 18.73 -31.19 -9.80
C THR A 129 18.76 -29.66 -9.86
N CYS A 130 19.93 -29.06 -10.13
CA CYS A 130 20.05 -27.61 -10.30
C CYS A 130 19.29 -27.08 -11.52
N ASP A 131 19.37 -27.78 -12.66
CA ASP A 131 18.74 -27.36 -13.91
C ASP A 131 17.21 -27.42 -13.79
N LEU A 132 16.68 -28.49 -13.17
CA LEU A 132 15.25 -28.61 -12.86
C LEU A 132 14.77 -27.44 -11.99
N PHE A 133 15.55 -27.08 -10.95
CA PHE A 133 15.23 -25.92 -10.10
C PHE A 133 15.11 -24.62 -10.90
N PHE A 134 16.07 -24.32 -11.78
CA PHE A 134 16.03 -23.08 -12.58
C PHE A 134 14.91 -23.08 -13.63
N VAL A 135 14.57 -24.25 -14.20
CA VAL A 135 13.44 -24.40 -15.11
C VAL A 135 12.12 -24.14 -14.39
N ASP A 136 11.89 -24.77 -13.24
CA ASP A 136 10.69 -24.58 -12.44
C ASP A 136 10.58 -23.14 -11.93
N ARG A 137 11.69 -22.54 -11.51
CA ARG A 137 11.73 -21.14 -11.08
C ARG A 137 11.37 -20.19 -12.21
N LYS A 138 11.90 -20.41 -13.41
CA LYS A 138 11.59 -19.62 -14.60
C LYS A 138 10.10 -19.74 -14.94
N ARG A 139 9.54 -20.94 -14.90
CA ARG A 139 8.10 -21.18 -15.10
C ARG A 139 7.25 -20.41 -14.08
N GLN A 140 7.61 -20.47 -12.79
CA GLN A 140 6.91 -19.70 -11.74
C GLN A 140 6.98 -18.20 -11.98
N GLN A 141 8.14 -17.68 -12.40
CA GLN A 141 8.29 -16.27 -12.72
C GLN A 141 7.43 -15.85 -13.92
N GLU A 142 7.44 -16.63 -15.00
CA GLU A 142 6.60 -16.38 -16.18
C GLU A 142 5.12 -16.40 -15.83
N GLU A 143 4.67 -17.31 -14.96
CA GLU A 143 3.27 -17.37 -14.51
C GLU A 143 2.89 -16.16 -13.65
N GLN A 144 3.80 -15.72 -12.77
CA GLN A 144 3.61 -14.50 -11.99
C GLN A 144 3.56 -13.25 -12.88
N GLU A 145 4.41 -13.18 -13.91
CA GLU A 145 4.40 -12.09 -14.88
C GLU A 145 3.10 -12.08 -15.70
N LYS A 146 2.64 -13.24 -16.18
CA LYS A 146 1.32 -13.35 -16.83
C LYS A 146 0.19 -12.90 -15.92
N THR A 147 0.19 -13.31 -14.65
CA THR A 147 -0.80 -12.89 -13.67
C THR A 147 -0.77 -11.37 -13.46
N ARG A 148 0.44 -10.78 -13.37
CA ARG A 148 0.60 -9.32 -13.26
C ARG A 148 0.09 -8.60 -14.50
N HIS A 149 0.34 -9.10 -15.70
CA HIS A 149 -0.21 -8.53 -16.93
C HIS A 149 -1.74 -8.68 -17.02
N ALA A 150 -2.31 -9.79 -16.54
CA ALA A 150 -3.77 -9.92 -16.43
C ALA A 150 -4.35 -8.88 -15.43
N ASN A 151 -3.68 -8.67 -14.29
CA ASN A 151 -4.05 -7.65 -13.32
C ASN A 151 -3.93 -6.23 -13.90
N LEU A 152 -2.93 -5.96 -14.74
CA LEU A 152 -2.77 -4.71 -15.48
C LEU A 152 -4.01 -4.43 -16.32
N ASN A 153 -4.38 -5.36 -17.20
CA ASN A 153 -5.55 -5.21 -18.07
C ASN A 153 -6.84 -5.02 -17.26
N ALA A 154 -6.99 -5.73 -16.14
CA ALA A 154 -8.15 -5.58 -15.26
C ALA A 154 -8.21 -4.19 -14.60
N LYS A 155 -7.06 -3.64 -14.19
CA LYS A 155 -6.98 -2.28 -13.62
C LYS A 155 -7.24 -1.20 -14.68
N GLU A 156 -6.75 -1.39 -15.90
CA GLU A 156 -7.06 -0.50 -17.04
C GLU A 156 -8.56 -0.50 -17.34
N GLU A 157 -9.21 -1.67 -17.31
CA GLU A 157 -10.66 -1.76 -17.49
C GLU A 157 -11.43 -1.06 -16.37
N ILE A 158 -10.97 -1.16 -15.11
CA ILE A 158 -11.58 -0.37 -14.02
C ILE A 158 -11.47 1.13 -14.28
N LEU A 159 -10.32 1.59 -14.79
CA LEU A 159 -10.12 3.00 -15.15
C LEU A 159 -11.10 3.45 -16.24
N ARG A 160 -11.27 2.62 -17.28
CA ARG A 160 -12.24 2.85 -18.35
C ARG A 160 -13.67 2.94 -17.78
N LEU A 161 -14.07 1.96 -16.97
CA LEU A 161 -15.39 1.93 -16.32
C LEU A 161 -15.60 3.08 -15.35
N ALA A 162 -14.55 3.55 -14.68
CA ALA A 162 -14.63 4.70 -13.78
C ALA A 162 -14.86 6.00 -14.56
N GLY A 163 -14.24 6.14 -15.74
CA GLY A 163 -14.53 7.22 -16.69
C GLY A 163 -15.99 7.21 -17.17
N GLU A 164 -16.52 6.03 -17.54
CA GLU A 164 -17.92 5.88 -17.93
C GLU A 164 -18.90 6.15 -16.78
N ALA A 165 -18.54 5.76 -15.56
CA ALA A 165 -19.35 6.01 -14.38
C ALA A 165 -19.61 7.51 -14.15
N MET A 166 -18.72 8.39 -14.60
CA MET A 166 -18.91 9.85 -14.51
C MET A 166 -20.04 10.38 -15.39
N ALA A 167 -20.54 9.59 -16.34
CA ALA A 167 -21.67 9.94 -17.20
C ALA A 167 -23.02 9.49 -16.63
N LEU A 168 -23.06 8.86 -15.45
CA LEU A 168 -24.32 8.45 -14.81
C LEU A 168 -25.15 9.67 -14.39
N PRO A 169 -26.50 9.58 -14.41
CA PRO A 169 -27.37 10.74 -14.28
C PRO A 169 -27.45 11.32 -12.87
N THR A 170 -27.12 10.55 -11.83
CA THR A 170 -27.18 11.03 -10.44
C THR A 170 -25.86 10.86 -9.69
N ASP A 171 -25.52 11.85 -8.85
CA ASP A 171 -24.34 11.79 -7.97
C ASP A 171 -24.32 10.56 -7.05
N GLN A 172 -25.49 10.00 -6.74
CA GLN A 172 -25.62 8.81 -5.91
C GLN A 172 -25.19 7.56 -6.69
N GLU A 173 -25.69 7.38 -7.91
CA GLU A 173 -25.29 6.27 -8.79
C GLU A 173 -23.79 6.34 -9.12
N ILE A 174 -23.25 7.54 -9.39
CA ILE A 174 -21.80 7.73 -9.59
C ILE A 174 -21.04 7.29 -8.33
N THR A 175 -21.49 7.72 -7.14
CA THR A 175 -20.83 7.37 -5.87
C THR A 175 -20.81 5.87 -5.63
N ASP A 176 -21.94 5.19 -5.86
CA ASP A 176 -22.06 3.77 -5.59
C ASP A 176 -21.22 2.96 -6.59
N ARG A 177 -21.21 3.35 -7.86
CA ARG A 177 -20.36 2.72 -8.88
C ARG A 177 -18.87 2.90 -8.59
N LEU A 178 -18.43 4.10 -8.21
CA LEU A 178 -17.02 4.33 -7.86
C LEU A 178 -16.58 3.55 -6.63
N LYS A 179 -17.45 3.38 -5.62
CA LYS A 179 -17.14 2.54 -4.45
C LYS A 179 -16.99 1.06 -4.82
N GLU A 180 -17.85 0.56 -5.70
CA GLU A 180 -17.75 -0.81 -6.21
C GLU A 180 -16.42 -1.01 -6.96
N LEU A 181 -16.08 -0.09 -7.86
CA LEU A 181 -14.82 -0.12 -8.60
C LEU A 181 -13.59 -0.04 -7.68
N GLN A 182 -13.66 0.74 -6.60
CA GLN A 182 -12.60 0.77 -5.57
C GLN A 182 -12.44 -0.57 -4.85
N GLN A 183 -13.53 -1.30 -4.61
CA GLN A 183 -13.45 -2.64 -4.02
C GLN A 183 -12.86 -3.64 -5.01
N GLN A 184 -13.28 -3.61 -6.27
CA GLN A 184 -12.71 -4.44 -7.34
C GLN A 184 -11.21 -4.18 -7.50
N TRP A 185 -10.79 -2.90 -7.50
CA TRP A 185 -9.38 -2.52 -7.58
C TRP A 185 -8.54 -3.14 -6.47
N LYS A 186 -9.03 -3.11 -5.23
CA LYS A 186 -8.35 -3.70 -4.07
C LYS A 186 -8.30 -5.23 -4.11
N ALA A 187 -9.26 -5.86 -4.76
CA ALA A 187 -9.30 -7.31 -4.94
C ALA A 187 -8.32 -7.78 -6.02
N ILE A 188 -7.99 -6.93 -7.01
CA ILE A 188 -6.99 -7.24 -8.01
C ILE A 188 -5.59 -7.22 -7.38
N GLY A 189 -4.78 -8.20 -7.72
CA GLY A 189 -3.40 -8.29 -7.27
C GLY A 189 -2.49 -7.18 -7.82
N PRO A 190 -1.19 -7.27 -7.55
CA PRO A 190 -0.22 -6.30 -8.07
C PRO A 190 -0.12 -6.40 -9.60
N ALA A 191 0.12 -5.25 -10.22
CA ALA A 191 0.39 -5.13 -11.65
C ALA A 191 1.91 -5.02 -11.89
N PRO A 192 2.41 -4.91 -13.14
CA PRO A 192 3.81 -4.57 -13.36
C PRO A 192 4.14 -3.22 -12.72
N ARG A 193 5.28 -3.15 -12.04
CA ARG A 193 5.68 -2.00 -11.21
C ARG A 193 5.68 -0.66 -11.96
N GLU A 194 5.98 -0.70 -13.25
CA GLU A 194 6.03 0.47 -14.13
C GLU A 194 4.64 1.13 -14.30
N HIS A 195 3.58 0.33 -14.30
CA HIS A 195 2.21 0.80 -14.54
C HIS A 195 1.40 0.97 -13.25
N GLU A 196 1.74 0.24 -12.19
CA GLU A 196 0.95 0.20 -10.96
C GLU A 196 0.71 1.59 -10.35
N GLN A 197 1.77 2.40 -10.27
CA GLN A 197 1.67 3.76 -9.71
C GLN A 197 0.86 4.69 -10.61
N ILE A 198 1.09 4.62 -11.93
CA ILE A 198 0.41 5.47 -12.92
C ILE A 198 -1.10 5.22 -12.88
N LEU A 199 -1.50 3.95 -12.93
CA LEU A 199 -2.91 3.57 -12.92
C LEU A 199 -3.57 3.96 -11.59
N TRP A 200 -2.87 3.80 -10.46
CA TRP A 200 -3.39 4.22 -9.17
C TRP A 200 -3.60 5.73 -9.11
N ASP A 201 -2.64 6.53 -9.56
CA ASP A 201 -2.73 7.99 -9.53
C ASP A 201 -3.87 8.50 -10.44
N GLU A 202 -4.05 7.90 -11.62
CA GLU A 202 -5.18 8.21 -12.51
C GLU A 202 -6.53 7.84 -11.88
N PHE A 203 -6.68 6.62 -11.37
CA PHE A 203 -7.93 6.16 -10.77
C PHE A 203 -8.27 6.96 -9.49
N HIS A 204 -7.27 7.17 -8.64
CA HIS A 204 -7.43 7.92 -7.40
C HIS A 204 -7.69 9.41 -7.67
N GLY A 205 -7.01 9.99 -8.66
CA GLY A 205 -7.24 11.37 -9.10
C GLY A 205 -8.67 11.57 -9.59
N LEU A 206 -9.18 10.66 -10.42
CA LEU A 206 -10.56 10.67 -10.92
C LEU A 206 -11.57 10.57 -9.77
N CYS A 207 -11.37 9.66 -8.82
CA CYS A 207 -12.22 9.55 -7.63
C CYS A 207 -12.18 10.83 -6.79
N ASN A 208 -10.99 11.36 -6.52
CA ASN A 208 -10.80 12.54 -5.68
C ASN A 208 -11.46 13.78 -6.30
N ALA A 209 -11.29 13.98 -7.61
CA ALA A 209 -11.92 15.11 -8.30
C ALA A 209 -13.44 15.11 -8.15
N PHE A 210 -14.08 13.94 -8.30
CA PHE A 210 -15.53 13.79 -8.10
C PHE A 210 -15.95 14.07 -6.66
N PHE A 211 -15.31 13.43 -5.67
CA PHE A 211 -15.66 13.61 -4.27
C PHE A 211 -15.36 15.01 -3.74
N GLN A 212 -14.34 15.68 -4.29
CA GLN A 212 -14.04 17.08 -4.00
C GLN A 212 -15.15 17.99 -4.52
N LYS A 213 -15.54 17.84 -5.80
CA LYS A 213 -16.64 18.63 -6.38
C LYS A 213 -17.95 18.45 -5.60
N LYS A 214 -18.29 17.21 -5.22
CA LYS A 214 -19.48 16.90 -4.41
C LYS A 214 -19.41 17.57 -3.04
N ARG A 215 -18.23 17.58 -2.41
CA ARG A 215 -18.00 18.25 -1.13
C ARG A 215 -18.16 19.76 -1.26
N GLU A 216 -17.61 20.38 -2.30
CA GLU A 216 -17.74 21.81 -2.57
C GLU A 216 -19.20 22.22 -2.78
N GLN A 217 -19.95 21.48 -3.59
CA GLN A 217 -21.39 21.71 -3.79
C GLN A 217 -22.18 21.59 -2.48
N TYR A 218 -21.84 20.62 -1.63
CA TYR A 218 -22.47 20.47 -0.32
C TYR A 218 -22.14 21.66 0.61
N LEU A 219 -20.89 22.13 0.61
CA LEU A 219 -20.47 23.30 1.38
C LEU A 219 -21.15 24.58 0.91
N GLU A 220 -21.28 24.80 -0.40
CA GLU A 220 -21.97 25.95 -0.97
C GLU A 220 -23.45 25.96 -0.60
N LYS A 221 -24.13 24.81 -0.75
CA LYS A 221 -25.53 24.65 -0.30
C LYS A 221 -25.67 24.97 1.18
N ASN A 222 -24.78 24.48 2.02
CA ASN A 222 -24.81 24.76 3.45
C ASN A 222 -24.53 26.23 3.78
N ALA A 223 -23.60 26.88 3.08
CA ALA A 223 -23.31 28.30 3.27
C ALA A 223 -24.53 29.17 2.95
N VAL A 224 -25.28 28.84 1.89
CA VAL A 224 -26.55 29.51 1.56
C VAL A 224 -27.59 29.29 2.67
N LEU A 225 -27.71 28.08 3.21
CA LEU A 225 -28.61 27.78 4.33
C LEU A 225 -28.22 28.54 5.60
N GLU A 226 -26.92 28.68 5.89
CA GLU A 226 -26.40 29.47 7.01
C GLU A 226 -26.66 30.97 6.82
N GLU A 227 -26.49 31.51 5.61
CA GLU A 227 -26.77 32.91 5.34
C GLU A 227 -28.27 33.20 5.48
N ASN A 228 -29.13 32.32 4.96
CA ASN A 228 -30.57 32.40 5.15
C ASN A 228 -30.94 32.31 6.63
N LEU A 229 -30.23 31.50 7.42
CA LEU A 229 -30.43 31.36 8.86
C LEU A 229 -30.15 32.69 9.57
N LYS A 230 -28.98 33.29 9.32
CA LYS A 230 -28.61 34.58 9.89
C LYS A 230 -29.62 35.68 9.55
N LYS A 231 -30.06 35.75 8.28
CA LYS A 231 -31.08 36.72 7.85
C LYS A 231 -32.42 36.52 8.56
N LYS A 232 -32.90 35.27 8.68
CA LYS A 232 -34.15 34.98 9.40
C LYS A 232 -34.02 35.23 10.91
N GLU A 233 -32.86 34.99 11.51
CA GLU A 233 -32.57 35.32 12.91
C GLU A 233 -32.63 36.82 13.17
N GLU A 234 -32.02 37.62 12.29
CA GLU A 234 -32.04 39.08 12.35
C GLU A 234 -33.47 39.63 12.21
N LEU A 235 -34.26 39.12 11.26
CA LEU A 235 -35.67 39.52 11.14
C LEU A 235 -36.49 39.15 12.38
N CYS A 236 -36.25 37.99 12.99
CA CYS A 236 -36.88 37.64 14.27
C CYS A 236 -36.50 38.63 15.37
N PHE A 237 -35.23 39.01 15.45
CA PHE A 237 -34.74 39.97 16.43
C PHE A 237 -35.35 41.37 16.23
N GLN A 238 -35.46 41.84 15.00
CA GLN A 238 -36.12 43.11 14.67
C GLN A 238 -37.60 43.10 15.07
N LEU A 239 -38.32 41.99 14.81
CA LEU A 239 -39.71 41.82 15.24
C LEU A 239 -39.86 41.81 16.77
N GLU A 240 -38.99 41.08 17.47
CA GLU A 240 -38.96 41.04 18.93
C GLU A 240 -38.71 42.45 19.52
N ARG A 241 -37.83 43.25 18.89
CA ARG A 241 -37.58 44.65 19.27
C ARG A 241 -38.79 45.55 19.06
N ILE A 242 -39.49 45.45 17.91
CA ILE A 242 -40.70 46.24 17.61
C ILE A 242 -41.84 45.93 18.60
N THR A 243 -41.95 44.65 18.99
CA THR A 243 -42.99 44.15 19.90
C THR A 243 -42.69 44.38 21.38
N GLY A 244 -41.48 44.81 21.73
CA GLY A 244 -41.03 44.86 23.11
C GLY A 244 -40.93 43.47 23.76
N GLN A 245 -40.98 42.39 22.96
CA GLN A 245 -40.71 41.06 23.45
C GLN A 245 -39.20 40.94 23.69
N ARG A 246 -38.82 40.60 24.93
CA ARG A 246 -37.42 40.37 25.25
C ARG A 246 -36.93 39.15 24.48
N SER A 247 -35.98 39.34 23.57
CA SER A 247 -35.27 38.22 22.95
C SER A 247 -34.52 37.47 24.06
N ALA A 248 -34.86 36.22 24.30
CA ALA A 248 -34.06 35.33 25.15
C ALA A 248 -32.94 34.65 24.33
N GLY A 249 -32.82 34.97 23.04
CA GLY A 249 -31.97 34.25 22.08
C GLY A 249 -30.62 34.90 21.76
N ALA A 250 -30.41 36.19 22.04
CA ALA A 250 -29.15 36.87 21.73
C ALA A 250 -28.04 36.65 22.79
N ALA A 251 -28.38 36.10 23.96
CA ALA A 251 -27.42 35.93 25.07
C ALA A 251 -26.54 34.66 24.95
N ALA A 252 -26.68 33.85 23.90
CA ALA A 252 -25.97 32.58 23.78
C ALA A 252 -24.76 32.60 22.82
N ALA A 253 -24.50 33.71 22.13
CA ALA A 253 -23.33 33.84 21.28
C ALA A 253 -22.62 35.16 21.55
N THR A 254 -21.40 35.04 22.10
CA THR A 254 -20.32 36.05 22.22
C THR A 254 -20.57 37.27 23.13
N GLY A 255 -19.85 37.31 24.25
CA GLY A 255 -19.60 38.55 25.00
C GLY A 255 -19.50 38.33 26.51
N SER A 256 -18.40 38.76 27.11
CA SER A 256 -18.18 38.85 28.56
C SER A 256 -19.38 39.50 29.27
N ALA A 257 -19.60 39.18 30.55
CA ALA A 257 -20.66 39.79 31.37
C ALA A 257 -20.64 41.34 31.35
N LEU A 258 -19.49 41.96 31.04
CA LEU A 258 -19.32 43.40 30.83
C LEU A 258 -19.96 43.90 29.52
N ASP A 259 -19.85 43.18 28.41
CA ASP A 259 -20.50 43.52 27.13
C ASP A 259 -22.02 43.45 27.25
N LEU A 260 -22.54 42.49 28.00
CA LEU A 260 -23.97 42.38 28.29
C LEU A 260 -24.47 43.62 29.05
N VAL A 261 -23.73 44.11 30.04
CA VAL A 261 -24.12 45.31 30.82
C VAL A 261 -24.07 46.57 29.96
N GLU A 262 -23.10 46.67 29.06
CA GLU A 262 -22.97 47.81 28.14
C GLU A 262 -24.06 47.80 27.06
N GLN A 263 -24.35 46.62 26.48
CA GLN A 263 -25.50 46.39 25.61
C GLN A 263 -26.84 46.66 26.35
N PHE A 264 -26.95 46.32 27.64
CA PHE A 264 -28.12 46.64 28.46
C PHE A 264 -28.25 48.14 28.74
N LYS A 265 -27.16 48.88 28.94
CA LYS A 265 -27.19 50.35 29.05
C LYS A 265 -27.60 51.01 27.75
N ILE A 266 -27.01 50.60 26.62
CA ILE A 266 -27.36 51.09 25.28
C ILE A 266 -28.83 50.74 24.94
N ALA A 267 -29.32 49.55 25.31
CA ALA A 267 -30.71 49.17 25.14
C ALA A 267 -31.66 49.93 26.08
N ARG A 268 -31.22 50.26 27.31
CA ARG A 268 -32.00 51.07 28.27
C ARG A 268 -32.09 52.51 27.80
N GLU A 269 -31.00 53.07 27.28
CA GLU A 269 -30.95 54.41 26.71
C GLU A 269 -31.72 54.49 25.39
N ALA A 270 -31.64 53.48 24.52
CA ALA A 270 -32.46 53.40 23.32
C ALA A 270 -33.97 53.28 23.64
N ASN A 271 -34.33 52.49 24.66
CA ASN A 271 -35.72 52.40 25.14
C ASN A 271 -36.18 53.69 25.82
N PHE A 272 -35.31 54.38 26.55
CA PHE A 272 -35.60 55.67 27.17
C PHE A 272 -35.74 56.80 26.13
N MET A 273 -34.91 56.80 25.08
CA MET A 273 -34.96 57.75 23.96
C MET A 273 -36.17 57.53 23.03
N LEU A 274 -36.73 56.30 23.00
CA LEU A 274 -37.97 55.98 22.29
C LEU A 274 -39.24 56.18 23.13
N ALA A 275 -39.14 56.24 24.46
CA ALA A 275 -40.29 56.53 25.32
C ALA A 275 -40.89 57.93 25.10
N GLY A 276 -40.14 58.86 24.47
CA GLY A 276 -40.60 60.19 24.09
C GLY A 276 -41.21 60.31 22.68
N LYS A 277 -41.22 59.24 21.88
CA LYS A 277 -41.93 59.19 20.59
C LYS A 277 -42.74 57.91 20.55
N THR A 278 -44.01 58.00 20.93
CA THR A 278 -45.02 56.98 20.63
C THR A 278 -45.05 56.75 19.12
N THR A 279 -44.24 55.82 18.64
CA THR A 279 -44.27 55.36 17.26
C THR A 279 -45.69 54.84 17.03
N SER A 280 -46.48 55.56 16.23
CA SER A 280 -47.87 55.22 15.94
C SER A 280 -47.99 53.73 15.66
N THR A 281 -49.01 53.07 16.23
CA THR A 281 -49.35 51.66 15.99
C THR A 281 -49.35 51.33 14.48
N GLN A 282 -49.67 52.32 13.64
CA GLN A 282 -49.62 52.23 12.19
C GLN A 282 -48.19 52.07 11.64
N LYS A 283 -47.22 52.82 12.16
CA LYS A 283 -45.81 52.74 11.76
C LYS A 283 -45.16 51.42 12.18
N LYS A 284 -45.50 50.89 13.36
CA LYS A 284 -45.09 49.53 13.77
C LYS A 284 -45.64 48.46 12.82
N ARG A 285 -46.90 48.60 12.38
CA ARG A 285 -47.53 47.68 11.42
C ARG A 285 -46.88 47.75 10.04
N GLU A 286 -46.45 48.92 9.59
CA GLU A 286 -45.71 49.08 8.33
C GLU A 286 -44.34 48.41 8.37
N GLU A 287 -43.58 48.58 9.45
CA GLU A 287 -42.29 47.90 9.64
C GLU A 287 -42.45 46.37 9.67
N VAL A 288 -43.52 45.87 10.29
CA VAL A 288 -43.82 44.43 10.33
C VAL A 288 -44.22 43.91 8.96
N ARG A 289 -44.99 44.68 8.18
CA ARG A 289 -45.30 44.32 6.79
C ARG A 289 -44.04 44.26 5.94
N ARG A 290 -43.09 45.17 6.15
CA ARG A 290 -41.78 45.12 5.48
C ARG A 290 -41.00 43.86 5.85
N ILE A 291 -40.90 43.55 7.15
CA ILE A 291 -40.22 42.33 7.62
C ILE A 291 -40.92 41.07 7.09
N GLN A 292 -42.26 41.06 7.02
CA GLN A 292 -43.03 39.96 6.42
C GLN A 292 -42.72 39.78 4.92
N GLN A 293 -42.51 40.87 4.18
CA GLN A 293 -42.10 40.80 2.78
C GLN A 293 -40.66 40.30 2.61
N GLU A 294 -39.75 40.75 3.47
CA GLU A 294 -38.35 40.30 3.47
C GLU A 294 -38.24 38.82 3.87
N TRP A 295 -39.02 38.37 4.86
CA TRP A 295 -39.08 36.97 5.29
C TRP A 295 -39.50 36.03 4.15
N LYS A 296 -40.50 36.43 3.35
CA LYS A 296 -40.97 35.65 2.20
C LYS A 296 -39.93 35.52 1.08
N LYS A 297 -38.98 36.44 1.00
CA LYS A 297 -37.91 36.44 -0.01
C LYS A 297 -36.72 35.58 0.41
N ILE A 298 -36.56 35.28 1.69
CA ILE A 298 -35.45 34.44 2.18
C ILE A 298 -35.78 32.98 1.92
N GLY A 299 -34.83 32.26 1.34
CA GLY A 299 -34.93 30.83 1.06
C GLY A 299 -35.03 29.95 2.32
N PRO A 300 -35.06 28.61 2.15
CA PRO A 300 -35.11 27.68 3.27
C PRO A 300 -33.84 27.76 4.12
N THR A 301 -33.94 27.27 5.35
CA THR A 301 -32.82 27.14 6.31
C THR A 301 -32.71 25.69 6.77
N PHE A 302 -31.77 25.36 7.66
CA PHE A 302 -31.72 24.02 8.26
C PHE A 302 -33.08 23.66 8.90
N ARG A 303 -33.59 22.45 8.63
CA ARG A 303 -34.95 22.02 8.98
C ARG A 303 -35.31 22.25 10.45
N GLU A 304 -34.41 21.92 11.36
CA GLU A 304 -34.62 22.07 12.81
C GLU A 304 -34.70 23.55 13.21
N GLN A 305 -33.87 24.39 12.59
CA GLN A 305 -33.69 25.79 12.95
C GLN A 305 -34.83 26.62 12.35
N GLU A 306 -35.33 26.24 11.18
CA GLU A 306 -36.50 26.82 10.55
C GLU A 306 -37.75 26.72 11.45
N GLN A 307 -37.97 25.55 12.08
CA GLN A 307 -39.09 25.37 13.01
C GLN A 307 -38.97 26.27 14.23
N ARG A 308 -37.75 26.42 14.78
CA ARG A 308 -37.49 27.30 15.91
C ARG A 308 -37.74 28.76 15.56
N LEU A 309 -37.24 29.21 14.42
CA LEU A 309 -37.39 30.58 13.94
C LEU A 309 -38.85 30.91 13.63
N TRP A 310 -39.58 29.98 13.03
CA TRP A 310 -41.00 30.16 12.75
C TRP A 310 -41.84 30.36 14.02
N LYS A 311 -41.55 29.59 15.10
CA LYS A 311 -42.21 29.77 16.40
C LYS A 311 -41.96 31.16 16.97
N ARG A 312 -40.71 31.66 16.90
CA ARG A 312 -40.34 33.02 17.35
C ARG A 312 -41.05 34.09 16.54
N TYR A 313 -40.94 33.99 15.22
CA TYR A 313 -41.58 34.88 14.26
C TYR A 313 -43.10 35.01 14.48
N ARG A 314 -43.79 33.88 14.64
CA ARG A 314 -45.23 33.84 14.91
C ARG A 314 -45.58 34.50 16.25
N LYS A 315 -44.86 34.17 17.32
CA LYS A 315 -45.08 34.76 18.65
C LYS A 315 -44.95 36.28 18.63
N ALA A 316 -44.00 36.82 17.87
CA ALA A 316 -43.83 38.26 17.71
C ALA A 316 -45.00 38.88 16.93
N ILE A 317 -45.41 38.27 15.81
CA ILE A 317 -46.55 38.75 15.00
C ILE A 317 -47.85 38.73 15.79
N ASP A 318 -48.13 37.66 16.54
CA ASP A 318 -49.37 37.50 17.29
C ASP A 318 -49.56 38.65 18.32
N VAL A 319 -48.48 39.19 18.88
CA VAL A 319 -48.53 40.33 19.81
C VAL A 319 -48.87 41.66 19.13
N ILE A 320 -48.55 41.83 17.84
CA ILE A 320 -48.83 43.08 17.10
C ILE A 320 -50.29 43.16 16.67
N TYR A 321 -50.90 42.00 16.42
CA TYR A 321 -52.27 41.88 15.93
C TYR A 321 -53.28 41.42 16.98
N ALA A 322 -52.88 41.31 18.25
CA ALA A 322 -53.74 40.89 19.37
C ALA A 322 -54.98 41.80 19.58
N ASP A 323 -54.85 43.11 19.32
CA ASP A 323 -55.93 44.11 19.50
C ASP A 323 -56.77 44.38 18.24
N THR A 324 -56.66 43.56 17.18
CA THR A 324 -57.42 43.77 15.94
C THR A 324 -58.63 42.83 15.86
N PRO A 325 -59.88 43.34 15.82
CA PRO A 325 -61.05 42.52 15.56
C PRO A 325 -60.99 42.00 14.11
N ASP A 326 -60.87 40.68 13.98
CA ASP A 326 -61.33 39.88 12.84
C ASP A 326 -60.58 39.88 11.49
N HIS A 327 -59.37 40.43 11.33
CA HIS A 327 -58.65 40.31 10.03
C HIS A 327 -57.26 39.62 10.04
N GLY A 328 -56.79 39.12 11.20
CA GLY A 328 -55.42 38.59 11.34
C GLY A 328 -55.17 37.11 11.03
N ARG A 329 -56.21 36.26 10.89
CA ARG A 329 -56.02 34.82 10.65
C ARG A 329 -55.64 34.45 9.22
N LYS A 330 -55.70 35.39 8.26
CA LYS A 330 -55.47 35.13 6.83
C LYS A 330 -54.11 35.58 6.28
N THR A 331 -53.24 36.22 7.07
CA THR A 331 -51.98 36.82 6.57
C THR A 331 -50.70 36.06 6.90
N ALA A 332 -50.77 34.98 7.67
CA ALA A 332 -49.65 34.04 7.76
C ALA A 332 -49.64 33.19 6.47
N PRO A 333 -48.49 33.02 5.78
CA PRO A 333 -48.40 32.06 4.69
C PRO A 333 -48.87 30.71 5.22
N ARG A 334 -49.78 30.06 4.48
CA ARG A 334 -50.40 28.81 4.90
C ARG A 334 -49.31 27.77 5.17
N LYS A 335 -49.56 26.85 6.09
CA LYS A 335 -48.74 25.63 6.30
C LYS A 335 -48.40 24.88 4.99
N GLU A 336 -49.15 25.11 3.92
CA GLU A 336 -48.91 24.61 2.57
C GLU A 336 -47.58 25.11 1.96
N ASP A 337 -47.14 26.33 2.28
CA ASP A 337 -45.86 26.89 1.78
C ASP A 337 -44.63 26.23 2.45
N GLN A 338 -44.79 25.71 3.68
CA GLN A 338 -43.77 24.88 4.36
C GLN A 338 -43.68 23.47 3.76
N ALA A 339 -44.78 22.93 3.26
CA ALA A 339 -44.82 21.59 2.67
C ALA A 339 -44.26 21.56 1.23
N ALA A 340 -44.41 22.66 0.48
CA ALA A 340 -43.84 22.79 -0.86
C ALA A 340 -42.32 22.98 -0.85
N ALA A 341 -41.76 23.68 0.14
CA ALA A 341 -40.31 23.85 0.32
C ALA A 341 -39.60 22.62 0.92
N ALA A 342 -40.33 21.74 1.62
CA ALA A 342 -39.78 20.52 2.21
C ALA A 342 -39.64 19.34 1.23
N LYS A 343 -40.37 19.37 0.09
CA LYS A 343 -40.41 18.29 -0.92
C LYS A 343 -39.41 18.44 -2.07
N THR A 344 -38.69 19.56 -2.16
CA THR A 344 -37.73 19.84 -3.25
C THR A 344 -36.27 19.62 -2.85
N SER A 345 -36.02 18.91 -1.74
CA SER A 345 -34.70 18.75 -1.12
C SER A 345 -34.28 17.28 -0.92
N GLU A 346 -34.73 16.38 -1.79
CA GLU A 346 -34.08 15.05 -1.93
C GLU A 346 -32.99 15.11 -2.98
#